data_AF-A0A660Q562-F1
#
_entry.id   AF-A0A660Q562-F1
#
_cell.length_a   1.000
_cell.length_b   1.000
_cell.length_c   1.000
_cell.angle_alpha   90.00
_cell.angle_beta   90.00
_cell.angle_gamma   90.00
#
_symmetry.space_group_name_H-M   'P 1'
#
loop_
_entity.id
_entity.type
_entity.pdbx_description
1 polymer ?
#
loop_
_entity_poly.entity_id
_entity_poly.type
_entity_poly.pdbx_seq_one_letter_code
_entity_poly.pdbx_strand_id
1 'polypeptide(L)'
;TRKVEDEKLIEISMTSPQNPDGESEAAGLQVPAVPWTQIEAWPIATAGLPTRIVSRALQRGYQTVGELRRIPEEEILQWRSVGTISIQKLHNFFHLCEVISRGALRLGTIGEIFMLFLDEDEANVLTARYNLRVPYRPHGRRTTLQEIGRMTNRTRERVRQVEESAFHKLHSNLARTCLEPFYVYFRSILTGMQGSAECRDIMETVDPSLFGDFNPCAVLAFFCELQPEIFTNRGSVFSLLSHSILSGIEQRLIQLLRSHQGPLPEPLLTRRFQESIPAPSASEIRVAPLIARDSDRILTTIDGRHLLPEHLSYVVAERMQQMTLPAHFRDIARAVNDLLTPASRVGAGIVLRQLNSSSLFSRVDRGLYTLAPRTGYAII
;
A
#
# COMPACT_ATOMS: atom_id res chain seq x y z
N THR A 1 25.37 25.96 -24.48
CA THR A 1 25.94 24.60 -24.61
C THR A 1 25.18 23.57 -23.78
N ARG A 2 23.84 23.59 -23.83
CA ARG A 2 22.94 22.55 -23.30
C ARG A 2 22.24 21.92 -24.50
N LYS A 3 22.84 20.86 -25.04
CA LYS A 3 22.32 20.02 -26.12
C LYS A 3 23.33 18.87 -26.21
N VAL A 4 23.10 17.77 -25.47
CA VAL A 4 23.40 16.34 -25.79
C VAL A 4 23.00 15.45 -24.56
N GLU A 5 21.82 15.60 -23.96
CA GLU A 5 21.40 14.69 -22.84
C GLU A 5 20.07 13.95 -23.06
N ASP A 6 19.38 14.14 -24.19
CA ASP A 6 18.06 13.53 -24.43
C ASP A 6 18.10 12.18 -25.20
N GLU A 7 19.27 11.56 -25.40
CA GLU A 7 19.44 10.34 -26.22
C GLU A 7 19.84 9.08 -25.45
N LYS A 8 19.57 9.01 -24.14
CA LYS A 8 19.46 7.72 -23.44
C LYS A 8 18.06 7.15 -23.61
N LEU A 9 17.68 6.83 -24.85
CA LEU A 9 16.70 5.77 -25.05
C LEU A 9 17.37 4.50 -24.54
N ILE A 10 16.77 3.93 -23.51
CA ILE A 10 17.13 2.64 -22.95
C ILE A 10 17.11 1.66 -24.13
N GLU A 11 18.28 1.30 -24.65
CA GLU A 11 18.48 0.00 -25.26
C GLU A 11 18.12 -0.99 -24.15
N ILE A 12 16.83 -1.29 -24.02
CA ILE A 12 16.40 -2.49 -23.30
C ILE A 12 17.11 -3.58 -24.10
N SER A 13 18.19 -4.09 -23.52
CA SER A 13 19.13 -4.98 -24.18
C SER A 13 18.36 -6.21 -24.66
N MET A 14 17.89 -6.15 -25.90
CA MET A 14 17.22 -7.24 -26.61
C MET A 14 18.24 -8.01 -27.46
N THR A 15 19.54 -7.91 -27.13
CA THR A 15 20.50 -8.90 -27.58
C THR A 15 20.11 -10.23 -26.96
N SER A 16 19.52 -11.09 -27.80
CA SER A 16 19.31 -12.51 -27.53
C SER A 16 20.60 -13.08 -26.94
N PRO A 17 20.60 -13.60 -25.69
CA PRO A 17 21.82 -14.13 -25.11
C PRO A 17 22.12 -15.47 -25.79
N GLN A 18 23.00 -15.45 -26.79
CA GLN A 18 23.79 -16.62 -27.12
C GLN A 18 24.95 -16.67 -26.14
N ASN A 19 24.68 -17.11 -24.90
CA ASN A 19 25.73 -17.47 -23.95
C ASN A 19 25.76 -19.01 -23.84
N PRO A 20 26.85 -19.67 -24.24
CA PRO A 20 27.01 -21.13 -24.17
C PRO A 20 27.42 -21.63 -22.77
N ASP A 21 27.61 -20.72 -21.80
CA ASP A 21 27.93 -21.06 -20.42
C ASP A 21 26.72 -20.78 -19.53
N GLY A 22 26.20 -21.83 -18.90
CA GLY A 22 24.93 -21.88 -18.16
C GLY A 22 24.79 -20.93 -16.97
N GLU A 23 24.65 -19.64 -17.25
CA GLU A 23 24.16 -18.63 -16.33
C GLU A 23 22.62 -18.67 -16.28
N SER A 24 22.10 -18.72 -15.06
CA SER A 24 20.68 -18.73 -14.69
C SER A 24 19.80 -17.91 -15.63
N GLU A 25 18.78 -18.54 -16.23
CA GLU A 25 17.70 -17.85 -16.94
C GLU A 25 17.26 -16.63 -16.11
N ALA A 26 17.37 -15.43 -16.70
CA ALA A 26 17.12 -14.19 -15.99
C ALA A 26 15.71 -14.20 -15.38
N ALA A 27 15.63 -14.01 -14.06
CA ALA A 27 14.44 -14.04 -13.21
C ALA A 27 13.49 -12.84 -13.45
N GLY A 28 13.14 -12.57 -14.71
CA GLY A 28 12.18 -11.53 -15.07
C GLY A 28 10.75 -12.07 -15.11
N LEU A 29 9.78 -11.18 -14.84
CA LEU A 29 8.37 -11.49 -15.03
C LEU A 29 7.98 -11.32 -16.50
N GLN A 30 7.31 -12.34 -17.04
CA GLN A 30 6.82 -12.34 -18.42
C GLN A 30 5.51 -11.56 -18.52
N VAL A 31 5.48 -10.53 -19.38
CA VAL A 31 4.24 -9.82 -19.69
C VAL A 31 3.36 -10.71 -20.57
N PRO A 32 2.07 -10.90 -20.23
CA PRO A 32 1.18 -11.76 -21.00
C PRO A 32 0.98 -11.20 -22.42
N ALA A 33 0.91 -12.10 -23.41
CA ALA A 33 0.63 -11.70 -24.77
C ALA A 33 -0.78 -11.10 -24.89
N VAL A 34 -0.88 -9.93 -25.53
CA VAL A 34 -2.17 -9.29 -25.81
C VAL A 34 -2.40 -9.27 -27.32
N PRO A 35 -3.41 -9.99 -27.85
CA PRO A 35 -3.67 -10.02 -29.28
C PRO A 35 -3.80 -8.61 -29.87
N TRP A 36 -3.24 -8.39 -31.06
CA TRP A 36 -3.30 -7.09 -31.73
C TRP A 36 -4.74 -6.59 -31.91
N THR A 37 -5.70 -7.48 -32.15
CA THR A 37 -7.13 -7.12 -32.26
C THR A 37 -7.66 -6.48 -30.98
N GLN A 38 -7.16 -6.89 -29.81
CA GLN A 38 -7.51 -6.29 -28.53
C GLN A 38 -6.80 -4.94 -28.33
N ILE A 39 -5.53 -4.84 -28.72
CA ILE A 39 -4.77 -3.58 -28.63
C ILE A 39 -5.39 -2.52 -29.56
N GLU A 40 -5.77 -2.90 -30.79
CA GLU A 40 -6.40 -2.01 -31.75
C GLU A 40 -7.75 -1.46 -31.26
N ALA A 41 -8.46 -2.23 -30.43
CA ALA A 41 -9.70 -1.79 -29.80
C ALA A 41 -9.50 -0.85 -28.60
N TRP A 42 -8.27 -0.61 -28.14
CA TRP A 42 -8.04 0.30 -27.02
C TRP A 42 -8.45 1.74 -27.39
N PRO A 43 -9.21 2.43 -26.51
CA PRO A 43 -9.49 3.85 -26.69
C PRO A 43 -8.19 4.66 -26.65
N ILE A 44 -7.96 5.55 -27.63
CA ILE A 44 -6.71 6.35 -27.67
C ILE A 44 -6.53 7.22 -26.42
N ALA A 45 -7.63 7.61 -25.77
CA ALA A 45 -7.62 8.42 -24.56
C ALA A 45 -6.98 7.71 -23.36
N THR A 46 -7.02 6.38 -23.31
CA THR A 46 -6.51 5.58 -22.19
C THR A 46 -5.44 4.58 -22.62
N ALA A 47 -5.07 4.54 -23.91
CA ALA A 47 -4.12 3.55 -24.44
C ALA A 47 -2.70 3.72 -23.87
N GLY A 48 -2.30 4.94 -23.49
CA GLY A 48 -0.92 5.27 -23.11
C GLY A 48 -0.15 6.03 -24.19
N LEU A 49 -0.88 6.59 -25.16
CA LEU A 49 -0.34 7.44 -26.21
C LEU A 49 0.08 8.82 -25.69
N PRO A 50 1.02 9.51 -26.36
CA PRO A 50 1.37 10.89 -26.00
C PRO A 50 0.17 11.83 -26.07
N THR A 51 -0.05 12.66 -25.04
CA THR A 51 -1.23 13.56 -24.93
C THR A 51 -1.48 14.42 -26.16
N ARG A 52 -0.41 14.87 -26.84
CA ARG A 52 -0.51 15.66 -28.08
C ARG A 52 -1.12 14.85 -29.22
N ILE A 53 -0.71 13.59 -29.38
CA ILE A 53 -1.27 12.67 -30.39
C ILE A 53 -2.73 12.40 -30.06
N VAL A 54 -3.04 12.04 -28.80
CA VAL A 54 -4.41 11.77 -28.34
C VAL A 54 -5.34 12.96 -28.65
N SER A 55 -4.94 14.17 -28.25
CA SER A 55 -5.76 15.37 -28.43
C SER A 55 -6.06 15.65 -29.91
N ARG A 56 -5.08 15.46 -30.80
CA ARG A 56 -5.24 15.72 -32.23
C ARG A 56 -6.00 14.63 -32.96
N ALA A 57 -5.84 13.38 -32.54
CA ALA A 57 -6.57 12.25 -33.07
C ALA A 57 -8.06 12.33 -32.69
N LEU A 58 -8.38 12.63 -31.42
CA LEU A 58 -9.77 12.83 -30.98
C LEU A 58 -10.46 13.99 -31.72
N GLN A 59 -9.76 15.11 -31.95
CA GLN A 59 -10.28 16.24 -32.73
C GLN A 59 -10.62 15.89 -34.19
N ARG A 60 -10.02 14.83 -34.72
CA ARG A 60 -10.24 14.32 -36.09
C ARG A 60 -11.22 13.15 -36.13
N GLY A 61 -11.79 12.78 -34.99
CA GLY A 61 -12.79 11.71 -34.89
C GLY A 61 -12.23 10.30 -34.73
N TYR A 62 -10.91 10.14 -34.60
CA TYR A 62 -10.31 8.83 -34.29
C TYR A 62 -10.50 8.52 -32.81
N GLN A 63 -10.97 7.32 -32.49
CA GLN A 63 -11.32 6.90 -31.14
C GLN A 63 -10.43 5.75 -30.65
N THR A 64 -9.90 4.94 -31.56
CA THR A 64 -9.19 3.70 -31.23
C THR A 64 -7.75 3.66 -31.76
N VAL A 65 -6.91 2.84 -31.12
CA VAL A 65 -5.51 2.64 -31.55
C VAL A 65 -5.43 2.09 -32.97
N GLY A 66 -6.35 1.19 -33.36
CA GLY A 66 -6.40 0.62 -34.70
C GLY A 66 -6.72 1.64 -35.79
N GLU A 67 -7.61 2.60 -35.51
CA GLU A 67 -7.87 3.72 -36.42
C GLU A 67 -6.64 4.62 -36.58
N LEU A 68 -5.99 4.98 -35.47
CA LEU A 68 -4.78 5.82 -35.48
C LEU A 68 -3.64 5.15 -36.26
N ARG A 69 -3.45 3.83 -36.12
CA ARG A 69 -2.39 3.06 -36.77
C ARG A 69 -2.48 3.06 -38.31
N ARG A 70 -3.68 3.21 -38.87
CA ARG A 70 -3.91 3.19 -40.33
C ARG A 70 -3.55 4.52 -41.01
N ILE A 71 -3.28 5.56 -40.22
CA ILE A 71 -2.97 6.90 -40.73
C ILE A 71 -1.50 6.94 -41.14
N PRO A 72 -1.17 7.36 -42.39
CA PRO A 72 0.21 7.55 -42.80
C PRO A 72 0.94 8.55 -41.92
N GLU A 73 2.22 8.30 -41.62
CA GLU A 73 3.03 9.18 -40.77
C GLU A 73 3.10 10.61 -41.34
N GLU A 74 3.17 10.73 -42.67
CA GLU A 74 3.20 12.02 -43.37
C GLU A 74 1.94 12.84 -43.09
N GLU A 75 0.79 12.19 -42.94
CA GLU A 75 -0.46 12.85 -42.58
C GLU A 75 -0.44 13.28 -41.10
N ILE A 76 0.06 12.43 -40.20
CA ILE A 76 0.17 12.76 -38.77
C ILE A 76 1.12 13.95 -38.56
N LEU A 77 2.22 14.04 -39.32
CA LEU A 77 3.16 15.17 -39.28
C LEU A 77 2.54 16.50 -39.74
N GLN A 78 1.49 16.46 -40.56
CA GLN A 78 0.75 17.66 -40.95
C GLN A 78 -0.19 18.16 -39.84
N TRP A 79 -0.37 17.40 -38.75
CA TRP A 79 -1.22 17.83 -37.65
C TRP A 79 -0.56 18.95 -36.86
N ARG A 80 -1.32 20.03 -36.63
CA ARG A 80 -0.86 21.19 -35.86
C ARG A 80 -0.29 20.75 -34.50
N SER A 81 0.93 21.19 -34.18
CA SER A 81 1.62 20.89 -32.91
C SER A 81 2.05 19.44 -32.72
N VAL A 82 1.98 18.60 -33.75
CA VAL A 82 2.67 17.31 -33.81
C VAL A 82 3.98 17.53 -34.55
N GLY A 83 5.07 17.07 -33.96
CA GLY A 83 6.41 17.14 -34.57
C GLY A 83 7.13 15.82 -34.39
N THR A 84 8.37 15.76 -34.88
CA THR A 84 9.21 14.55 -34.90
C THR A 84 9.30 13.85 -33.54
N ILE A 85 9.43 14.60 -32.43
CA ILE A 85 9.47 14.01 -31.07
C ILE A 85 8.15 13.28 -30.72
N SER A 86 7.01 13.82 -31.15
CA SER A 86 5.70 13.17 -30.88
C SER A 86 5.52 11.92 -31.72
N ILE A 87 6.02 11.93 -32.97
CA ILE A 87 6.06 10.77 -33.85
C ILE A 87 6.99 9.70 -33.29
N GLN A 88 8.19 10.04 -32.82
CA GLN A 88 9.09 9.08 -32.18
C GLN A 88 8.43 8.39 -30.99
N LYS A 89 7.71 9.15 -30.14
CA LYS A 89 6.96 8.56 -29.01
C LYS A 89 5.80 7.68 -29.48
N LEU A 90 5.15 8.01 -30.60
CA LEU A 90 4.12 7.17 -31.22
C LEU A 90 4.72 5.85 -31.74
N HIS A 91 5.88 5.90 -32.39
CA HIS A 91 6.62 4.71 -32.82
C HIS A 91 7.03 3.83 -31.65
N ASN A 92 7.57 4.42 -30.59
CA ASN A 92 7.92 3.68 -29.37
C ASN A 92 6.70 2.98 -28.76
N PHE A 93 5.54 3.65 -28.74
CA PHE A 93 4.27 3.07 -28.30
C PHE A 93 3.88 1.84 -29.14
N PHE A 94 3.89 1.96 -30.47
CA PHE A 94 3.51 0.85 -31.36
C PHE A 94 4.50 -0.31 -31.31
N HIS A 95 5.81 0.00 -31.21
CA HIS A 95 6.83 -1.00 -31.01
C HIS A 95 6.60 -1.79 -29.71
N LEU A 96 6.32 -1.11 -28.59
CA LEU A 96 6.04 -1.80 -27.33
C LEU A 96 4.78 -2.67 -27.43
N CYS A 97 3.71 -2.17 -28.07
CA CYS A 97 2.51 -2.95 -28.35
C CYS A 97 2.81 -4.21 -29.18
N GLU A 98 3.71 -4.10 -30.16
CA GLU A 98 4.14 -5.25 -30.97
C GLU A 98 4.88 -6.29 -30.14
N VAL A 99 5.85 -5.88 -29.31
CA VAL A 99 6.58 -6.77 -28.40
C VAL A 99 5.63 -7.47 -27.44
N ILE A 100 4.67 -6.72 -26.85
CA ILE A 100 3.63 -7.28 -25.98
C ILE A 100 2.74 -8.25 -26.75
N SER A 101 2.34 -7.94 -27.98
CA SER A 101 1.45 -8.80 -28.77
C SER A 101 2.05 -10.18 -29.04
N ARG A 102 3.38 -10.26 -29.09
CA ARG A 102 4.13 -11.50 -29.27
C ARG A 102 4.44 -12.21 -27.95
N GLY A 103 4.09 -11.62 -26.80
CA GLY A 103 4.49 -12.12 -25.48
C GLY A 103 6.01 -12.14 -25.31
N ALA A 104 6.73 -11.20 -25.94
CA ALA A 104 8.19 -11.17 -25.91
C ALA A 104 8.76 -10.26 -24.80
N LEU A 105 7.92 -9.42 -24.19
CA LEU A 105 8.38 -8.47 -23.17
C LEU A 105 8.59 -9.16 -21.82
N ARG A 106 9.84 -9.17 -21.35
CA ARG A 106 10.21 -9.56 -19.99
C ARG A 106 10.68 -8.33 -19.23
N LEU A 107 10.25 -8.23 -17.98
CA LEU A 107 10.62 -7.13 -17.08
C LEU A 107 11.38 -7.72 -15.90
N GLY A 108 12.61 -7.26 -15.70
CA GLY A 108 13.46 -7.71 -14.60
C GLY A 108 13.03 -7.10 -13.29
N THR A 109 12.75 -5.79 -13.29
CA THR A 109 12.38 -5.04 -12.09
C THR A 109 11.17 -4.13 -12.28
N ILE A 110 10.48 -3.80 -11.18
CA ILE A 110 9.44 -2.77 -11.21
C ILE A 110 9.98 -1.39 -11.64
N GLY A 111 11.28 -1.12 -11.42
CA GLY A 111 11.93 0.11 -11.87
C GLY A 111 12.01 0.26 -13.38
N GLU A 112 12.11 -0.84 -14.13
CA GLU A 112 12.04 -0.80 -15.59
C GLU A 112 10.69 -0.27 -16.07
N ILE A 113 9.59 -0.60 -15.38
CA ILE A 113 8.27 -0.05 -15.70
C ILE A 113 8.25 1.46 -15.47
N PHE A 114 8.80 1.93 -14.35
CA PHE A 114 8.85 3.37 -14.10
C PHE A 114 9.70 4.08 -15.14
N MET A 115 10.85 3.54 -15.53
CA MET A 115 11.68 4.11 -16.59
C MET A 115 11.00 4.09 -17.97
N LEU A 116 10.16 3.08 -18.23
CA LEU A 116 9.46 2.94 -19.51
C LEU A 116 8.32 3.95 -19.67
N PHE A 117 7.61 4.28 -18.58
CA PHE A 117 6.39 5.10 -18.63
C PHE A 117 6.53 6.49 -18.02
N LEU A 118 7.45 6.69 -17.09
CA LEU A 118 7.60 7.95 -16.36
C LEU A 118 8.85 8.68 -16.78
N ASP A 119 8.78 10.01 -16.77
CA ASP A 119 10.01 10.80 -16.77
C ASP A 119 10.68 10.80 -15.39
N GLU A 120 11.91 11.32 -15.33
CA GLU A 120 12.70 11.32 -14.09
C GLU A 120 12.00 12.09 -12.96
N ASP A 121 11.32 13.20 -13.27
CA ASP A 121 10.60 13.99 -12.28
C ASP A 121 9.41 13.22 -11.70
N GLU A 122 8.63 12.58 -12.56
CA GLU A 122 7.49 11.74 -12.19
C GLU A 122 7.93 10.56 -11.31
N ALA A 123 8.97 9.84 -11.73
CA ALA A 123 9.53 8.72 -10.98
C ALA A 123 10.07 9.17 -9.60
N ASN A 124 10.75 10.32 -9.54
CA ASN A 124 11.28 10.88 -8.29
C ASN A 124 10.16 11.32 -7.34
N VAL A 125 9.11 11.98 -7.86
CA VAL A 125 7.95 12.38 -7.06
C VAL A 125 7.25 11.16 -6.47
N LEU A 126 6.99 10.11 -7.27
CA LEU A 126 6.37 8.88 -6.76
C LEU A 126 7.29 8.18 -5.75
N THR A 127 8.58 8.06 -6.03
CA THR A 127 9.56 7.44 -5.12
C THR A 127 9.57 8.13 -3.76
N ALA A 128 9.60 9.47 -3.73
CA ALA A 128 9.57 10.25 -2.50
C ALA A 128 8.22 10.19 -1.78
N ARG A 129 7.12 10.23 -2.53
CA ARG A 129 5.75 10.22 -2.00
C ARG A 129 5.40 8.91 -1.31
N TYR A 130 5.76 7.81 -1.95
CA TYR A 130 5.46 6.45 -1.51
C TYR A 130 6.62 5.78 -0.77
N ASN A 131 7.71 6.52 -0.52
CA ASN A 131 8.85 6.03 0.24
C ASN A 131 9.42 4.73 -0.37
N LEU A 132 9.45 4.64 -1.71
CA LEU A 132 9.70 3.39 -2.40
C LEU A 132 11.09 2.81 -2.15
N ARG A 133 12.07 3.60 -1.71
CA ARG A 133 13.46 3.15 -1.48
C ARG A 133 13.85 3.09 0.00
N VAL A 134 12.94 3.41 0.92
CA VAL A 134 13.22 3.37 2.36
C VAL A 134 12.46 2.23 3.03
N PRO A 135 12.90 1.75 4.20
CA PRO A 135 12.16 0.71 4.93
C PRO A 135 10.71 1.12 5.15
N TYR A 136 9.79 0.28 4.69
CA TYR A 136 8.36 0.55 4.80
C TYR A 136 7.94 0.69 6.26
N ARG A 137 7.18 1.76 6.55
CA ARG A 137 6.63 2.04 7.88
C ARG A 137 5.11 2.12 7.73
N PRO A 138 4.36 1.11 8.19
CA PRO A 138 2.89 1.09 8.12
C PRO A 138 2.17 2.35 8.59
N HIS A 139 2.62 2.91 9.71
CA HIS A 139 2.11 4.17 10.27
C HIS A 139 3.08 5.34 10.01
N GLY A 140 4.01 5.15 9.08
CA GLY A 140 4.94 6.18 8.66
C GLY A 140 4.19 7.29 7.96
N ARG A 141 4.45 8.53 8.38
CA ARG A 141 3.95 9.69 7.65
C ARG A 141 4.54 9.66 6.23
N ARG A 142 3.68 9.54 5.22
CA ARG A 142 4.08 9.75 3.83
C ARG A 142 4.62 11.15 3.65
N THR A 143 5.65 11.29 2.83
CA THR A 143 6.18 12.60 2.46
C THR A 143 5.07 13.40 1.80
N THR A 144 4.75 14.55 2.38
CA THR A 144 3.68 15.41 1.85
C THR A 144 4.13 16.07 0.56
N LEU A 145 3.18 16.42 -0.32
CA LEU A 145 3.50 17.18 -1.55
C LEU A 145 4.23 18.50 -1.26
N GLN A 146 3.96 19.10 -0.11
CA GLN A 146 4.65 20.31 0.36
C GLN A 146 6.11 20.04 0.74
N GLU A 147 6.40 18.89 1.37
CA GLU A 147 7.77 18.47 1.70
C GLU A 147 8.56 18.14 0.43
N ILE A 148 7.96 17.39 -0.50
CA ILE A 148 8.57 17.10 -1.81
C ILE A 148 8.85 18.40 -2.58
N GLY A 149 7.90 19.35 -2.56
CA GLY A 149 8.08 20.67 -3.18
C GLY A 149 9.27 21.43 -2.60
N ARG A 150 9.46 21.40 -1.27
CA ARG A 150 10.64 21.99 -0.63
C ARG A 150 11.94 21.29 -1.05
N MET A 151 11.94 19.95 -1.10
CA MET A 151 13.11 19.15 -1.50
C MET A 151 13.52 19.38 -2.96
N THR A 152 12.55 19.63 -3.84
CA THR A 152 12.76 19.79 -5.30
C THR A 152 12.72 21.23 -5.78
N ASN A 153 12.61 22.20 -4.86
CA ASN A 153 12.44 23.63 -5.16
C ASN A 153 11.24 23.91 -6.10
N ARG A 154 10.10 23.28 -5.82
CA ARG A 154 8.83 23.41 -6.56
C ARG A 154 7.67 23.77 -5.62
N THR A 155 6.63 24.36 -6.18
CA THR A 155 5.39 24.58 -5.43
C THR A 155 4.68 23.25 -5.19
N ARG A 156 3.88 23.17 -4.11
CA ARG A 156 3.01 22.02 -3.83
C ARG A 156 2.13 21.68 -5.04
N GLU A 157 1.57 22.70 -5.69
CA GLU A 157 0.69 22.53 -6.84
C GLU A 157 1.42 21.93 -8.05
N ARG A 158 2.67 22.32 -8.30
CA ARG A 158 3.47 21.71 -9.36
C ARG A 158 3.76 20.24 -9.07
N VAL A 159 4.06 19.88 -7.82
CA VAL A 159 4.26 18.48 -7.43
C VAL A 159 2.99 17.67 -7.60
N ARG A 160 1.82 18.21 -7.22
CA ARG A 160 0.51 17.57 -7.45
C ARG A 160 0.29 17.25 -8.93
N GLN A 161 0.57 18.21 -9.81
CA GLN A 161 0.42 18.00 -11.27
C GLN A 161 1.36 16.91 -11.81
N VAL A 162 2.59 16.83 -11.28
CA VAL A 162 3.55 15.78 -11.66
C VAL A 162 3.08 14.41 -11.15
N GLU A 163 2.62 14.32 -9.90
CA GLU A 163 2.04 13.09 -9.33
C GLU A 163 0.83 12.63 -10.15
N GLU A 164 -0.12 13.53 -10.46
CA GLU A 164 -1.30 13.21 -11.27
C GLU A 164 -0.94 12.76 -12.69
N SER A 165 0.05 13.40 -13.32
CA SER A 165 0.57 12.98 -14.63
C SER A 165 1.13 11.56 -14.57
N ALA A 166 1.95 11.26 -13.55
CA ALA A 166 2.53 9.93 -13.37
C ALA A 166 1.43 8.86 -13.16
N PHE A 167 0.45 9.14 -12.29
CA PHE A 167 -0.68 8.26 -12.07
C PHE A 167 -1.49 8.04 -13.35
N HIS A 168 -1.75 9.09 -14.13
CA HIS A 168 -2.50 8.97 -15.38
C HIS A 168 -1.78 8.06 -16.40
N LYS A 169 -0.45 8.18 -16.50
CA LYS A 169 0.36 7.31 -17.37
C LYS A 169 0.33 5.85 -16.92
N LEU A 170 0.51 5.60 -15.63
CA LEU A 170 0.48 4.23 -15.07
C LEU A 170 -0.91 3.58 -15.12
N HIS A 171 -1.99 4.38 -15.19
CA HIS A 171 -3.35 3.90 -15.42
C HIS A 171 -3.66 3.55 -16.89
N SER A 172 -2.77 3.88 -17.82
CA SER A 172 -3.00 3.56 -19.24
C SER A 172 -3.04 2.07 -19.49
N ASN A 173 -3.77 1.63 -20.53
CA ASN A 173 -3.89 0.22 -20.88
C ASN A 173 -2.52 -0.43 -21.08
N LEU A 174 -1.61 0.24 -21.78
CA LEU A 174 -0.26 -0.24 -22.02
C LEU A 174 0.53 -0.43 -20.72
N ALA A 175 0.53 0.58 -19.84
CA ALA A 175 1.23 0.48 -18.55
C ALA A 175 0.61 -0.60 -17.65
N ARG A 176 -0.72 -0.71 -17.60
CA ARG A 176 -1.43 -1.76 -16.86
C ARG A 176 -1.08 -3.15 -17.36
N THR A 177 -0.99 -3.35 -18.68
CA THR A 177 -0.53 -4.62 -19.25
C THR A 177 0.89 -4.96 -18.79
N CYS A 178 1.81 -3.98 -18.76
CA CYS A 178 3.17 -4.19 -18.25
C CYS A 178 3.23 -4.42 -16.74
N LEU A 179 2.32 -3.83 -15.95
CA LEU A 179 2.23 -4.00 -14.50
C LEU A 179 1.56 -5.32 -14.08
N GLU A 180 0.73 -5.91 -14.95
CA GLU A 180 -0.05 -7.11 -14.66
C GLU A 180 0.76 -8.27 -14.05
N PRO A 181 1.99 -8.59 -14.52
CA PRO A 181 2.78 -9.66 -13.90
C PRO A 181 3.10 -9.38 -12.43
N PHE A 182 3.35 -8.13 -12.05
CA PHE A 182 3.58 -7.74 -10.65
C PHE A 182 2.29 -7.81 -9.82
N TYR A 183 1.14 -7.50 -10.43
CA TYR A 183 -0.16 -7.70 -9.77
C TYR A 183 -0.45 -9.18 -9.54
N VAL A 184 -0.25 -10.03 -10.54
CA VAL A 184 -0.40 -11.49 -10.41
C VAL A 184 0.56 -12.03 -9.35
N TYR A 185 1.79 -11.53 -9.31
CA TYR A 185 2.79 -11.90 -8.33
C TYR A 185 2.37 -11.57 -6.88
N PHE A 186 1.98 -10.33 -6.58
CA PHE A 186 1.50 -9.99 -5.24
C PHE A 186 0.18 -10.69 -4.89
N ARG A 187 -0.71 -10.87 -5.87
CA ARG A 187 -1.96 -11.62 -5.66
C ARG A 187 -1.70 -13.07 -5.31
N SER A 188 -0.72 -13.73 -5.92
CA SER A 188 -0.39 -15.12 -5.61
C SER A 188 0.19 -15.26 -4.20
N ILE A 189 1.07 -14.35 -3.79
CA ILE A 189 1.61 -14.27 -2.41
C ILE A 189 0.46 -14.11 -1.41
N LEU A 190 -0.39 -13.10 -1.61
CA LEU A 190 -1.51 -12.85 -0.70
C LEU A 190 -2.48 -14.04 -0.67
N THR A 191 -2.78 -14.65 -1.81
CA THR A 191 -3.64 -15.85 -1.89
C THR A 191 -3.02 -17.02 -1.10
N GLY A 192 -1.72 -17.24 -1.21
CA GLY A 192 -0.98 -18.23 -0.41
C GLY A 192 -1.05 -17.97 1.10
N MET A 193 -1.22 -16.71 1.49
CA MET A 193 -1.42 -16.26 2.86
C MET A 193 -2.91 -16.09 3.24
N GLN A 194 -3.80 -16.80 2.55
CA GLN A 194 -5.26 -16.72 2.78
C GLN A 194 -5.82 -15.31 2.57
N GLY A 195 -5.32 -14.58 1.55
CA GLY A 195 -5.84 -13.29 1.12
C GLY A 195 -5.39 -12.06 1.90
N SER A 196 -4.54 -12.19 2.93
CA SER A 196 -4.01 -11.05 3.68
C SER A 196 -2.67 -11.31 4.35
N ALA A 197 -1.85 -10.28 4.50
CA ALA A 197 -0.50 -10.38 5.04
C ALA A 197 -0.06 -9.08 5.73
N GLU A 198 0.79 -9.19 6.75
CA GLU A 198 1.54 -8.04 7.26
C GLU A 198 2.79 -7.79 6.38
N CYS A 199 3.38 -6.60 6.47
CA CYS A 199 4.60 -6.30 5.70
C CYS A 199 5.74 -7.30 5.96
N ARG A 200 5.86 -7.83 7.19
CA ARG A 200 6.87 -8.85 7.50
C ARG A 200 6.71 -10.11 6.65
N ASP A 201 5.48 -10.64 6.56
CA ASP A 201 5.18 -11.85 5.79
C ASP A 201 5.51 -11.64 4.31
N ILE A 202 5.18 -10.46 3.77
CA ILE A 202 5.52 -10.06 2.40
C ILE A 202 7.04 -10.06 2.20
N MET A 203 7.79 -9.37 3.07
CA MET A 203 9.25 -9.28 2.96
C MET A 203 9.96 -10.63 3.06
N GLU A 204 9.41 -11.59 3.80
CA GLU A 204 9.96 -12.96 3.93
C GLU A 204 9.67 -13.83 2.70
N THR A 205 8.69 -13.47 1.87
CA THR A 205 8.20 -14.30 0.75
C THR A 205 8.59 -13.77 -0.63
N VAL A 206 8.75 -12.45 -0.77
CA VAL A 206 9.07 -11.82 -2.05
C VAL A 206 10.49 -12.14 -2.50
N ASP A 207 10.67 -12.25 -3.82
CA ASP A 207 11.96 -12.28 -4.49
C ASP A 207 12.48 -10.84 -4.61
N PRO A 208 13.56 -10.47 -3.88
CA PRO A 208 14.08 -9.11 -3.91
C PRO A 208 14.57 -8.67 -5.30
N SER A 209 14.97 -9.62 -6.17
CA SER A 209 15.51 -9.31 -7.49
C SER A 209 14.48 -8.58 -8.37
N LEU A 210 13.20 -8.85 -8.19
CA LEU A 210 12.09 -8.22 -8.93
C LEU A 210 11.86 -6.75 -8.57
N PHE A 211 12.45 -6.27 -7.48
CA PHE A 211 12.22 -4.91 -6.96
C PHE A 211 13.43 -3.99 -7.10
N GLY A 212 14.61 -4.53 -7.43
CA GLY A 212 15.84 -3.75 -7.52
C GLY A 212 16.13 -3.04 -6.20
N ASP A 213 16.17 -1.71 -6.23
CA ASP A 213 16.38 -0.88 -5.04
C ASP A 213 15.09 -0.44 -4.32
N PHE A 214 13.93 -0.90 -4.81
CA PHE A 214 12.65 -0.60 -4.18
C PHE A 214 12.29 -1.58 -3.06
N ASN A 215 11.60 -1.07 -2.06
CA ASN A 215 11.01 -1.83 -0.97
C ASN A 215 9.69 -2.48 -1.43
N PRO A 216 9.56 -3.82 -1.40
CA PRO A 216 8.36 -4.53 -1.86
C PRO A 216 7.05 -4.11 -1.17
N CYS A 217 7.06 -3.88 0.15
CA CYS A 217 5.88 -3.39 0.86
C CYS A 217 5.48 -1.98 0.43
N ALA A 218 6.45 -1.11 0.16
CA ALA A 218 6.18 0.24 -0.32
C ALA A 218 5.59 0.22 -1.74
N VAL A 219 6.08 -0.68 -2.61
CA VAL A 219 5.51 -0.92 -3.94
C VAL A 219 4.08 -1.47 -3.84
N LEU A 220 3.82 -2.44 -2.95
CA LEU A 220 2.47 -2.94 -2.74
C LEU A 220 1.53 -1.87 -2.18
N ALA A 221 1.99 -1.04 -1.25
CA ALA A 221 1.22 0.11 -0.75
C ALA A 221 0.93 1.13 -1.85
N PHE A 222 1.87 1.36 -2.76
CA PHE A 222 1.63 2.17 -3.96
C PHE A 222 0.58 1.51 -4.86
N PHE A 223 0.61 0.19 -5.05
CA PHE A 223 -0.41 -0.53 -5.81
C PHE A 223 -1.81 -0.50 -5.18
N CYS A 224 -1.92 -0.46 -3.85
CA CYS A 224 -3.20 -0.23 -3.18
C CYS A 224 -3.84 1.12 -3.58
N GLU A 225 -3.04 2.12 -3.95
CA GLU A 225 -3.56 3.41 -4.44
C GLU A 225 -3.76 3.43 -5.96
N LEU A 226 -2.87 2.76 -6.69
CA LEU A 226 -2.95 2.69 -8.14
C LEU A 226 -4.09 1.79 -8.61
N GLN A 227 -4.41 0.71 -7.89
CA GLN A 227 -5.47 -0.25 -8.21
C GLN A 227 -6.20 -0.70 -6.92
N PRO A 228 -6.99 0.19 -6.28
CA PRO A 228 -7.68 -0.10 -5.01
C PRO A 228 -8.75 -1.20 -5.13
N GLU A 229 -9.15 -1.56 -6.34
CA GLU A 229 -10.06 -2.67 -6.65
C GLU A 229 -9.38 -4.04 -6.55
N ILE A 230 -8.04 -4.09 -6.65
CA ILE A 230 -7.27 -5.34 -6.60
C ILE A 230 -6.64 -5.54 -5.23
N PHE A 231 -6.01 -4.49 -4.70
CA PHE A 231 -5.29 -4.52 -3.44
C PHE A 231 -5.80 -3.43 -2.53
N THR A 232 -5.92 -3.74 -1.26
CA THR A 232 -6.22 -2.75 -0.22
C THR A 232 -5.22 -2.89 0.91
N ASN A 233 -5.10 -1.83 1.70
CA ASN A 233 -4.34 -1.88 2.93
C ASN A 233 -5.06 -1.15 4.07
N ARG A 234 -4.84 -1.65 5.28
CA ARG A 234 -5.25 -1.01 6.53
C ARG A 234 -4.03 -1.02 7.45
N GLY A 235 -3.41 0.16 7.56
CA GLY A 235 -2.10 0.38 8.18
C GLY A 235 -1.04 -0.62 7.73
N SER A 236 -0.68 -1.61 8.55
CA SER A 236 0.37 -2.60 8.22
C SER A 236 -0.11 -3.82 7.44
N VAL A 237 -1.42 -3.98 7.28
CA VAL A 237 -2.05 -5.16 6.72
C VAL A 237 -2.41 -4.91 5.26
N PHE A 238 -1.90 -5.75 4.36
CA PHE A 238 -2.28 -5.80 2.95
C PHE A 238 -3.33 -6.90 2.74
N SER A 239 -4.31 -6.65 1.87
CA SER A 239 -5.40 -7.60 1.64
C SER A 239 -5.95 -7.55 0.22
N LEU A 240 -6.56 -8.67 -0.19
CA LEU A 240 -7.41 -8.78 -1.38
C LEU A 240 -8.88 -8.42 -1.09
N LEU A 241 -9.25 -8.20 0.17
CA LEU A 241 -10.60 -7.76 0.56
C LEU A 241 -10.77 -6.28 0.27
N SER A 242 -12.00 -5.83 -0.01
CA SER A 242 -12.26 -4.41 -0.25
C SER A 242 -12.16 -3.58 1.04
N HIS A 243 -11.95 -2.27 0.92
CA HIS A 243 -11.92 -1.33 2.04
C HIS A 243 -13.19 -1.38 2.90
N SER A 244 -14.34 -1.61 2.27
CA SER A 244 -15.63 -1.72 2.96
C SER A 244 -15.68 -2.95 3.86
N ILE A 245 -15.14 -4.09 3.40
CA ILE A 245 -15.05 -5.33 4.18
C ILE A 245 -14.09 -5.12 5.35
N LEU A 246 -12.88 -4.61 5.11
CA LEU A 246 -11.90 -4.35 6.19
C LEU A 246 -12.47 -3.42 7.26
N SER A 247 -13.18 -2.37 6.85
CA SER A 247 -13.86 -1.45 7.78
C SER A 247 -14.97 -2.15 8.56
N GLY A 248 -15.75 -3.03 7.91
CA GLY A 248 -16.77 -3.85 8.56
C GLY A 248 -16.20 -4.80 9.60
N ILE A 249 -15.05 -5.43 9.30
CA ILE A 249 -14.31 -6.28 10.24
C ILE A 249 -13.89 -5.49 11.47
N GLU A 250 -13.26 -4.32 11.29
CA GLU A 250 -12.83 -3.47 12.41
C GLU A 250 -14.02 -3.05 13.30
N GLN A 251 -15.13 -2.62 12.70
CA GLN A 251 -16.32 -2.26 13.48
C GLN A 251 -16.89 -3.45 14.24
N ARG A 252 -16.86 -4.65 13.66
CA ARG A 252 -17.30 -5.88 14.34
C ARG A 252 -16.39 -6.22 15.52
N LEU A 253 -15.08 -6.14 15.34
CA LEU A 253 -14.11 -6.35 16.42
C LEU A 253 -14.34 -5.37 17.57
N ILE A 254 -14.57 -4.09 17.25
CA ILE A 254 -14.91 -3.07 18.26
C ILE A 254 -16.20 -3.41 19.00
N GLN A 255 -17.23 -3.90 18.32
CA GLN A 255 -18.48 -4.33 18.97
C GLN A 255 -18.27 -5.52 19.90
N LEU A 256 -17.46 -6.51 19.48
CA LEU A 256 -17.12 -7.69 20.29
C LEU A 256 -16.30 -7.30 21.53
N LEU A 257 -15.35 -6.38 21.37
CA LEU A 257 -14.56 -5.86 22.50
C LEU A 257 -15.37 -4.95 23.41
N ARG A 258 -16.40 -4.25 22.89
CA ARG A 258 -17.32 -3.47 23.73
C ARG A 258 -18.23 -4.36 24.56
N SER A 259 -18.69 -5.49 24.01
CA SER A 259 -19.50 -6.44 24.78
C SER A 259 -18.68 -7.28 25.76
N HIS A 260 -17.37 -7.41 25.52
CA HIS A 260 -16.43 -8.04 26.45
C HIS A 260 -15.84 -7.02 27.41
N GLN A 261 -16.28 -7.03 28.66
CA GLN A 261 -15.72 -6.17 29.70
C GLN A 261 -14.29 -6.61 30.06
N GLY A 262 -13.28 -5.95 29.48
CA GLY A 262 -11.86 -6.19 29.77
C GLY A 262 -11.02 -6.66 28.58
N PRO A 263 -9.75 -7.02 28.82
CA PRO A 263 -8.83 -7.50 27.78
C PRO A 263 -9.18 -8.93 27.33
N LEU A 264 -9.26 -9.11 26.01
CA LEU A 264 -9.63 -10.37 25.36
C LEU A 264 -8.43 -10.99 24.63
N PRO A 265 -8.01 -12.22 24.93
CA PRO A 265 -6.94 -12.91 24.19
C PRO A 265 -7.26 -13.07 22.70
N GLU A 266 -6.25 -12.88 21.82
CA GLU A 266 -6.39 -12.98 20.36
C GLU A 266 -7.10 -14.27 19.89
N PRO A 267 -6.79 -15.48 20.41
CA PRO A 267 -7.50 -16.70 19.97
C PRO A 267 -9.00 -16.66 20.26
N LEU A 268 -9.40 -16.06 21.39
CA LEU A 268 -10.80 -15.94 21.77
C LEU A 268 -11.50 -14.82 20.99
N LEU A 269 -10.81 -13.72 20.71
CA LEU A 269 -11.32 -12.66 19.82
C LEU A 269 -11.58 -13.20 18.41
N THR A 270 -10.63 -13.92 17.83
CA THR A 270 -10.76 -14.54 16.50
C THR A 270 -11.91 -15.52 16.45
N ARG A 271 -12.05 -16.39 17.47
CA ARG A 271 -13.18 -17.31 17.57
C ARG A 271 -14.52 -16.58 17.64
N ARG A 272 -14.65 -15.58 18.51
CA ARG A 272 -15.88 -14.78 18.64
C ARG A 272 -16.21 -14.00 17.37
N PHE A 273 -15.18 -13.52 16.67
CA PHE A 273 -15.33 -12.88 15.37
C PHE A 273 -15.90 -13.86 14.35
N GLN A 274 -15.33 -15.06 14.25
CA GLN A 274 -15.81 -16.12 13.36
C GLN A 274 -17.27 -16.50 13.66
N GLU A 275 -17.64 -16.62 14.94
CA GLU A 275 -19.02 -16.91 15.38
C GLU A 275 -19.99 -15.74 15.10
N SER A 276 -19.49 -14.51 14.94
CA SER A 276 -20.31 -13.31 14.72
C SER A 276 -20.71 -13.05 13.27
N ILE A 277 -20.12 -13.78 12.33
CA ILE A 277 -20.37 -13.63 10.89
C ILE A 277 -20.93 -14.95 10.34
N PRO A 278 -22.03 -14.93 9.58
CA PRO A 278 -22.48 -16.12 8.86
C PRO A 278 -21.46 -16.54 7.80
N ALA A 279 -20.87 -17.72 7.94
CA ALA A 279 -19.93 -18.32 6.99
C ALA A 279 -18.79 -17.37 6.54
N PRO A 280 -17.93 -16.90 7.47
CA PRO A 280 -16.83 -16.00 7.12
C PRO A 280 -15.82 -16.72 6.23
N SER A 281 -15.27 -15.99 5.26
CA SER A 281 -14.18 -16.49 4.43
C SER A 281 -12.90 -16.69 5.25
N ALA A 282 -12.01 -17.56 4.78
CA ALA A 282 -10.69 -17.75 5.40
C ALA A 282 -9.91 -16.41 5.50
N SER A 283 -10.04 -15.55 4.49
CA SER A 283 -9.42 -14.23 4.46
C SER A 283 -9.97 -13.29 5.53
N GLU A 284 -11.29 -13.29 5.76
CA GLU A 284 -11.88 -12.48 6.84
C GLU A 284 -11.43 -12.97 8.22
N ILE A 285 -11.35 -14.28 8.43
CA ILE A 285 -10.85 -14.85 9.69
C ILE A 285 -9.38 -14.50 9.91
N ARG A 286 -8.55 -14.61 8.86
CA ARG A 286 -7.11 -14.33 8.90
C ARG A 286 -6.82 -12.86 9.19
N VAL A 287 -7.54 -11.95 8.53
CA VAL A 287 -7.25 -10.50 8.61
C VAL A 287 -7.73 -9.87 9.92
N ALA A 288 -8.75 -10.45 10.57
CA ALA A 288 -9.34 -9.91 11.79
C ALA A 288 -8.34 -9.66 12.94
N PRO A 289 -7.52 -10.64 13.38
CA PRO A 289 -6.52 -10.38 14.41
C PRO A 289 -5.45 -9.37 13.96
N LEU A 290 -5.10 -9.34 12.67
CA LEU A 290 -4.13 -8.38 12.12
C LEU A 290 -4.66 -6.94 12.25
N ILE A 291 -5.93 -6.72 11.87
CA ILE A 291 -6.62 -5.44 12.04
C ILE A 291 -6.71 -5.05 13.52
N ALA A 292 -6.99 -6.01 14.41
CA ALA A 292 -7.08 -5.74 15.84
C ALA A 292 -5.75 -5.23 16.43
N ARG A 293 -4.62 -5.75 15.94
CA ARG A 293 -3.27 -5.32 16.35
C ARG A 293 -2.88 -3.94 15.82
N ASP A 294 -3.33 -3.62 14.61
CA ASP A 294 -2.93 -2.43 13.87
C ASP A 294 -3.87 -1.22 14.06
N SER A 295 -5.07 -1.44 14.59
CA SER A 295 -6.07 -0.39 14.81
C SER A 295 -5.63 0.62 15.87
N ASP A 296 -5.82 1.92 15.58
CA ASP A 296 -5.63 3.02 16.53
C ASP A 296 -6.75 3.11 17.59
N ARG A 297 -7.83 2.36 17.39
CA ARG A 297 -9.01 2.32 18.27
C ARG A 297 -9.00 1.13 19.22
N ILE A 298 -8.12 0.15 18.99
CA ILE A 298 -7.98 -1.06 19.79
C ILE A 298 -6.59 -1.05 20.43
N LEU A 299 -6.56 -1.17 21.75
CA LEU A 299 -5.31 -1.35 22.47
C LEU A 299 -4.93 -2.83 22.42
N THR A 300 -3.64 -3.09 22.18
CA THR A 300 -3.08 -4.44 22.17
C THR A 300 -1.97 -4.52 23.21
N THR A 301 -2.02 -5.57 24.02
CA THR A 301 -0.97 -5.89 24.99
C THR A 301 0.13 -6.75 24.35
N ILE A 302 1.33 -6.73 24.94
CA ILE A 302 2.48 -7.54 24.48
C ILE A 302 2.23 -9.06 24.56
N ASP A 303 1.28 -9.48 25.40
CA ASP A 303 0.85 -10.87 25.55
C ASP A 303 -0.34 -11.25 24.64
N GLY A 304 -0.71 -10.38 23.69
CA GLY A 304 -1.69 -10.70 22.65
C GLY A 304 -3.15 -10.59 23.12
N ARG A 305 -3.45 -9.70 24.06
CA ARG A 305 -4.83 -9.36 24.46
C ARG A 305 -5.24 -8.03 23.86
N HIS A 306 -6.51 -7.91 23.51
CA HIS A 306 -7.09 -6.73 22.88
C HIS A 306 -8.16 -6.12 23.77
N LEU A 307 -8.22 -4.79 23.83
CA LEU A 307 -9.25 -4.07 24.56
C LEU A 307 -9.54 -2.72 23.93
N LEU A 308 -10.72 -2.18 24.23
CA LEU A 308 -11.00 -0.78 23.94
C LEU A 308 -10.41 0.13 25.03
N PRO A 309 -10.05 1.39 24.71
CA PRO A 309 -9.58 2.36 25.69
C PRO A 309 -10.54 2.60 26.86
N GLU A 310 -11.85 2.42 26.65
CA GLU A 310 -12.88 2.50 27.70
C GLU A 310 -12.79 1.37 28.74
N HIS A 311 -12.16 0.24 28.39
CA HIS A 311 -11.93 -0.91 29.26
C HIS A 311 -10.50 -0.93 29.83
N LEU A 312 -9.72 0.14 29.66
CA LEU A 312 -8.34 0.22 30.15
C LEU A 312 -8.26 0.08 31.68
N SER A 313 -9.33 0.40 32.42
CA SER A 313 -9.39 0.22 33.88
C SER A 313 -9.10 -1.21 34.32
N TYR A 314 -9.45 -2.24 33.53
CA TYR A 314 -9.14 -3.63 33.89
C TYR A 314 -7.63 -3.90 33.87
N VAL A 315 -6.93 -3.40 32.85
CA VAL A 315 -5.46 -3.51 32.75
C VAL A 315 -4.76 -2.67 33.82
N VAL A 316 -5.28 -1.48 34.13
CA VAL A 316 -4.77 -0.65 35.22
C VAL A 316 -4.89 -1.39 36.56
N ALA A 317 -6.03 -2.02 36.83
CA ALA A 317 -6.25 -2.79 38.06
C ALA A 317 -5.31 -4.01 38.14
N GLU A 318 -5.16 -4.76 37.06
CA GLU A 318 -4.21 -5.88 36.93
C GLU A 318 -2.78 -5.44 37.28
N ARG A 319 -2.32 -4.31 36.73
CA ARG A 319 -0.96 -3.80 37.02
C ARG A 319 -0.82 -3.31 38.46
N MET A 320 -1.81 -2.60 38.99
CA MET A 320 -1.78 -2.12 40.38
C MET A 320 -1.73 -3.26 41.41
N GLN A 321 -2.31 -4.43 41.12
CA GLN A 321 -2.23 -5.61 41.99
C GLN A 321 -0.77 -6.12 42.17
N GLN A 322 0.12 -5.78 41.24
CA GLN A 322 1.53 -6.18 41.24
C GLN A 322 2.45 -5.07 41.78
N MET A 323 1.89 -3.93 42.21
CA MET A 323 2.63 -2.76 42.67
C MET A 323 2.55 -2.59 44.18
N THR A 324 3.52 -1.88 44.76
CA THR A 324 3.37 -1.33 46.12
C THR A 324 2.39 -0.17 46.09
N LEU A 325 1.32 -0.24 46.88
CA LEU A 325 0.23 0.74 46.92
C LEU A 325 0.22 1.53 48.23
N PRO A 326 -0.23 2.81 48.22
CA PRO A 326 -0.71 3.57 47.07
C PRO A 326 0.42 4.01 46.12
N ALA A 327 0.15 4.05 44.82
CA ALA A 327 1.12 4.40 43.79
C ALA A 327 0.75 5.71 43.08
N HIS A 328 1.76 6.44 42.61
CA HIS A 328 1.53 7.66 41.85
C HIS A 328 1.06 7.35 40.43
N PHE A 329 0.11 8.13 39.89
CA PHE A 329 -0.50 7.85 38.58
C PHE A 329 0.49 7.75 37.42
N ARG A 330 1.64 8.43 37.51
CA ARG A 330 2.71 8.34 36.50
C ARG A 330 3.41 6.97 36.50
N ASP A 331 3.61 6.38 37.68
CA ASP A 331 4.24 5.07 37.81
C ASP A 331 3.26 3.98 37.38
N ILE A 332 1.97 4.13 37.70
CA ILE A 332 0.89 3.28 37.18
C ILE A 332 0.86 3.37 35.64
N ALA A 333 0.91 4.58 35.07
CA ALA A 333 0.89 4.76 33.63
C ALA A 333 2.12 4.13 32.93
N ARG A 334 3.29 4.16 33.58
CA ARG A 334 4.49 3.45 33.08
C ARG A 334 4.25 1.95 33.08
N ALA A 335 3.83 1.38 34.21
CA ALA A 335 3.55 -0.06 34.34
C ALA A 335 2.48 -0.56 33.35
N VAL A 336 1.46 0.26 33.05
CA VAL A 336 0.46 -0.05 32.02
C VAL A 336 1.09 -0.04 30.62
N ASN A 337 1.88 0.98 30.29
CA ASN A 337 2.54 1.07 28.99
C ASN A 337 3.64 0.02 28.78
N ASP A 338 4.18 -0.57 29.84
CA ASP A 338 5.10 -1.71 29.78
C ASP A 338 4.37 -3.00 29.35
N LEU A 339 3.04 -3.08 29.54
CA LEU A 339 2.20 -4.18 29.05
C LEU A 339 1.65 -3.92 27.64
N LEU A 340 1.60 -2.68 27.16
CA LEU A 340 1.05 -2.35 25.85
C LEU A 340 2.11 -2.41 24.76
N THR A 341 1.71 -2.79 23.53
CA THR A 341 2.60 -2.70 22.37
C THR A 341 3.01 -1.24 22.13
N PRO A 342 4.15 -0.97 21.45
CA PRO A 342 4.57 0.40 21.17
C PRO A 342 3.51 1.27 20.47
N ALA A 343 2.72 0.67 19.56
CA ALA A 343 1.65 1.34 18.85
C ALA A 343 0.42 1.64 19.73
N SER A 344 0.17 0.85 20.77
CA SER A 344 -0.97 0.99 21.68
C SER A 344 -0.67 1.78 22.95
N ARG A 345 0.54 2.35 23.12
CA ARG A 345 0.88 3.10 24.34
C ARG A 345 -0.03 4.31 24.51
N VAL A 346 -0.43 4.55 25.76
CA VAL A 346 -1.35 5.62 26.14
C VAL A 346 -0.65 6.69 26.97
N GLY A 347 -1.08 7.94 26.81
CA GLY A 347 -0.60 9.04 27.65
C GLY A 347 -1.04 8.90 29.10
N ALA A 348 -0.23 9.38 30.05
CA ALA A 348 -0.55 9.35 31.48
C ALA A 348 -1.88 10.03 31.82
N GLY A 349 -2.33 11.01 31.02
CA GLY A 349 -3.64 11.64 31.17
C GLY A 349 -4.83 10.69 30.90
N ILE A 350 -4.67 9.72 30.00
CA ILE A 350 -5.69 8.69 29.74
C ILE A 350 -5.80 7.77 30.96
N VAL A 351 -4.67 7.31 31.48
CA VAL A 351 -4.61 6.49 32.70
C VAL A 351 -5.21 7.23 33.89
N LEU A 352 -4.86 8.51 34.08
CA LEU A 352 -5.42 9.36 35.13
C LEU A 352 -6.94 9.50 35.00
N ARG A 353 -7.47 9.62 33.77
CA ARG A 353 -8.91 9.63 33.53
C ARG A 353 -9.57 8.35 34.04
N GLN A 354 -9.02 7.19 33.69
CA GLN A 354 -9.52 5.89 34.13
C GLN A 354 -9.49 5.73 35.65
N LEU A 355 -8.39 6.17 36.30
CA LEU A 355 -8.25 6.16 37.75
C LEU A 355 -9.30 7.03 38.46
N ASN A 356 -9.77 8.10 37.83
CA ASN A 356 -10.79 8.98 38.39
C ASN A 356 -12.22 8.56 38.06
N SER A 357 -12.45 7.90 36.92
CA SER A 357 -13.80 7.56 36.45
C SER A 357 -14.27 6.17 36.86
N SER A 358 -13.35 5.25 37.17
CA SER A 358 -13.69 3.87 37.50
C SER A 358 -13.85 3.67 39.01
N SER A 359 -14.88 2.91 39.40
CA SER A 359 -15.11 2.49 40.79
C SER A 359 -14.06 1.50 41.32
N LEU A 360 -13.17 0.99 40.46
CA LEU A 360 -12.10 0.06 40.83
C LEU A 360 -10.97 0.73 41.63
N PHE A 361 -10.92 2.07 41.65
CA PHE A 361 -9.81 2.83 42.23
C PHE A 361 -10.29 3.82 43.28
N SER A 362 -9.40 4.14 44.21
CA SER A 362 -9.64 5.18 45.22
C SER A 362 -8.42 6.10 45.29
N ARG A 363 -8.68 7.41 45.27
CA ARG A 363 -7.62 8.41 45.43
C ARG A 363 -7.33 8.59 46.92
N VAL A 364 -6.10 8.31 47.32
CA VAL A 364 -5.63 8.44 48.72
C VAL A 364 -5.09 9.84 48.98
N ASP A 365 -4.36 10.40 48.02
CA ASP A 365 -3.79 11.75 48.10
C ASP A 365 -3.59 12.32 46.68
N ARG A 366 -3.03 13.52 46.56
CA ARG A 366 -2.72 14.20 45.30
C ARG A 366 -1.84 13.32 44.41
N GLY A 367 -2.47 12.70 43.42
CA GLY A 367 -1.81 11.84 42.44
C GLY A 367 -1.53 10.43 42.93
N LEU A 368 -1.86 10.08 44.17
CA LEU A 368 -1.69 8.75 44.76
C LEU A 368 -3.01 7.97 44.74
N TYR A 369 -2.97 6.78 44.15
CA TYR A 369 -4.13 5.91 43.96
C TYR A 369 -3.88 4.54 44.56
N THR A 370 -4.94 3.93 45.08
CA THR A 370 -4.99 2.54 45.52
C THR A 370 -6.16 1.82 44.85
N LEU A 371 -6.18 0.49 44.94
CA LEU A 371 -7.34 -0.30 44.55
C LEU A 371 -8.46 -0.09 45.58
N ALA A 372 -9.70 0.09 45.10
CA ALA A 372 -10.85 0.22 45.99
C ALA A 372 -11.05 -1.08 46.81
N PRO A 373 -11.40 -1.01 48.11
CA PRO A 373 -11.62 -2.19 48.94
C PRO A 373 -12.81 -3.01 48.42
N ARG A 374 -12.49 -4.14 47.75
CA ARG A 374 -13.38 -5.20 47.22
C ARG A 374 -14.80 -4.75 46.82
N THR A 375 -14.97 -4.24 45.60
CA THR A 375 -16.05 -4.74 44.74
C THR A 375 -15.62 -6.11 44.23
N GLY A 376 -16.33 -7.18 44.60
CA GLY A 376 -15.95 -8.59 44.41
C GLY A 376 -15.86 -9.08 42.96
N TYR A 377 -14.99 -8.51 42.13
CA TYR A 377 -14.62 -9.07 40.83
C TYR A 377 -13.39 -9.95 40.99
N ALA A 378 -13.58 -11.26 40.81
CA ALA A 378 -12.51 -12.12 40.33
C ALA A 378 -12.23 -11.68 38.88
N ILE A 379 -11.14 -10.94 38.67
CA ILE A 379 -10.63 -10.66 37.33
C ILE A 379 -9.96 -11.97 36.89
N ILE A 380 -10.58 -12.65 35.92
CA ILE A 380 -10.10 -13.92 35.33
C ILE A 380 -8.98 -13.62 34.34
#